data_AF-A0A3N5X3H5-F1
#
_entry.id   AF-A0A3N5X3H5-F1
#
_cell.length_a   1.000
_cell.length_b   1.000
_cell.length_c   1.000
_cell.angle_alpha   90.00
_cell.angle_beta   90.00
_cell.angle_gamma   90.00
#
_symmetry.space_group_name_H-M   'P 1'
#
loop_
_entity.id
_entity.type
_entity.pdbx_description
1 polymer ?
#
loop_
_entity_poly.entity_id
_entity_poly.type
_entity_poly.pdbx_seq_one_letter_code
_entity_poly.pdbx_strand_id
1 'polypeptide(L)'
;MKAKSRLPLAEGTNRIIIATCEKGTVEDVDDMREIKKGLDAVKKANPNFVEIAARAAFESFKPELVAEAPRGLALTKKAKAEAETRRRRAEIRIGMPRALNMYSMGPLFTAYFESLGIPSANLVWSDYSSEQMYREGAKRGAVDPCFPSKLGIPHVHNLLYTHHKKKPLDYIFFPMIDDLPSDLDGCQGHRACPTVTTTPEAVKAAFTKEGDLFAEMGIVYLPTFVNPGEPRLFERQMHREFSDKLGLTERENARAVEEGYKALDKFVNEVQRGEARRVLRQLEEEGRLGIVLLGRPYHNDPGINHEILVEFQKLGYPVFTQNALPLDDDILERLFGRDVAEKRVASVRSVEDVWKNSYSENTSFKVFAAKYVARHPNLVGLELSNFKCGHDAPIYSVVEEIIEASGTPCFSFKDIDENKPQGSIKIRIETISYFLKTYREDLLARETKRAEVEERLRALEAEMRHRLTRREPIEAPGRAAAVS
;
A
#
# COMPACT_ATOMS: atom_id res chain seq x y z
N MET A 1 -3.10 20.59 -38.89
CA MET A 1 -2.49 19.84 -40.00
C MET A 1 -2.06 18.49 -39.46
N LYS A 2 -2.68 17.38 -39.90
CA LYS A 2 -2.33 16.03 -39.42
C LYS A 2 -0.87 15.73 -39.79
N ALA A 3 -0.04 15.36 -38.82
CA ALA A 3 1.32 14.91 -39.06
C ALA A 3 1.28 13.70 -40.03
N LYS A 4 2.06 13.77 -41.10
CA LYS A 4 2.18 12.69 -42.08
C LYS A 4 2.94 11.54 -41.42
N SER A 5 2.29 10.38 -41.31
CA SER A 5 2.92 9.11 -40.99
C SER A 5 4.26 8.92 -41.72
N ARG A 6 5.30 8.46 -41.01
CA ARG A 6 6.60 8.14 -41.64
C ARG A 6 6.56 6.87 -42.48
N LEU A 7 5.49 6.09 -42.40
CA LEU A 7 5.29 4.87 -43.20
C LEU A 7 4.30 5.19 -44.34
N PRO A 8 4.74 5.20 -45.61
CA PRO A 8 3.86 5.52 -46.74
C PRO A 8 2.69 4.53 -46.80
N LEU A 9 1.49 5.06 -47.04
CA LEU A 9 0.29 4.26 -47.31
C LEU A 9 0.07 4.17 -48.82
N ALA A 10 -0.23 2.97 -49.31
CA ALA A 10 -0.61 2.78 -50.70
C ALA A 10 -2.00 3.40 -50.93
N GLU A 11 -2.19 3.99 -52.10
CA GLU A 11 -3.46 4.61 -52.48
C GLU A 11 -4.60 3.58 -52.44
N GLY A 12 -5.70 3.91 -51.75
CA GLY A 12 -6.81 2.99 -51.52
C GLY A 12 -6.69 2.04 -50.31
N THR A 13 -5.65 2.17 -49.48
CA THR A 13 -5.50 1.35 -48.26
C THR A 13 -5.88 2.10 -46.98
N ASN A 14 -6.63 1.42 -46.09
CA ASN A 14 -6.92 1.90 -44.73
C ASN A 14 -5.93 1.29 -43.74
N ARG A 15 -5.32 2.13 -42.90
CA ARG A 15 -4.45 1.67 -41.82
C ARG A 15 -5.23 1.52 -40.51
N ILE A 16 -5.07 0.37 -39.86
CA ILE A 16 -5.60 0.11 -38.53
C ILE A 16 -4.41 -0.09 -37.60
N ILE A 17 -4.33 0.73 -36.55
CA ILE A 17 -3.31 0.57 -35.50
C ILE A 17 -3.95 -0.22 -34.36
N ILE A 18 -3.47 -1.45 -34.15
CA ILE A 18 -3.86 -2.26 -33.01
C ILE A 18 -2.78 -2.08 -31.95
N ALA A 19 -3.03 -1.19 -31.01
CA ALA A 19 -2.11 -0.89 -29.92
C ALA A 19 -2.63 -1.44 -28.59
N THR A 20 -1.73 -1.98 -27.79
CA THR A 20 -2.02 -2.47 -26.43
C THR A 20 -2.01 -1.35 -25.39
N CYS A 21 -1.50 -0.16 -25.72
CA CYS A 21 -1.49 1.02 -24.86
C CYS A 21 -1.72 2.32 -25.66
N GLU A 22 -2.10 3.39 -24.96
CA GLU A 22 -2.49 4.68 -25.55
C GLU A 22 -1.34 5.33 -26.33
N LYS A 23 -0.11 5.16 -25.85
CA LYS A 23 1.10 5.68 -26.54
C LYS A 23 1.37 4.99 -27.87
N GLY A 24 0.94 3.73 -28.01
CA GLY A 24 1.09 2.97 -29.24
C GLY A 24 0.01 3.27 -30.29
N THR A 25 -1.00 4.08 -29.95
CA THR A 25 -2.12 4.41 -30.86
C THR A 25 -1.74 5.43 -31.95
N VAL A 26 -0.56 6.04 -31.82
CA VAL A 26 -0.06 7.09 -32.71
C VAL A 26 1.28 6.70 -33.31
N GLU A 27 1.51 7.17 -34.54
CA GLU A 27 2.71 6.86 -35.30
C GLU A 27 3.79 7.93 -35.16
N ASP A 28 3.38 9.15 -34.80
CA ASP A 28 4.26 10.28 -34.65
C ASP A 28 4.68 10.47 -33.19
N VAL A 29 5.96 10.81 -33.01
CA VAL A 29 6.55 10.98 -31.67
C VAL A 29 5.99 12.23 -30.99
N ASP A 30 5.64 13.28 -31.73
CA ASP A 30 5.06 14.49 -31.16
C ASP A 30 3.60 14.27 -30.76
N ASP A 31 2.83 13.52 -31.55
CA ASP A 31 1.49 13.06 -31.14
C ASP A 31 1.56 12.17 -29.88
N MET A 32 2.56 11.28 -29.79
CA MET A 32 2.80 10.46 -28.60
C MET A 32 3.16 11.31 -27.38
N ARG A 33 3.96 12.36 -27.58
CA ARG A 33 4.32 13.32 -26.52
C ARG A 33 3.10 14.08 -26.01
N GLU A 34 2.17 14.48 -26.87
CA GLU A 34 0.93 15.13 -26.45
C GLU A 34 0.02 14.17 -25.68
N ILE A 35 -0.14 12.92 -26.13
CA ILE A 35 -0.86 11.88 -25.36
C ILE A 35 -0.19 11.69 -24.00
N LYS A 36 1.14 11.58 -23.96
CA LYS A 36 1.89 11.44 -22.72
C LYS A 36 1.67 12.65 -21.79
N LYS A 37 1.71 13.87 -22.32
CA LYS A 37 1.48 15.11 -21.56
C LYS A 37 0.08 15.14 -20.95
N GLY A 38 -0.94 14.72 -21.70
CA GLY A 38 -2.30 14.55 -21.20
C GLY A 38 -2.37 13.54 -20.06
N LEU A 39 -1.79 12.35 -20.24
CA LEU A 39 -1.72 11.32 -19.20
C LEU A 39 -0.97 11.80 -17.95
N ASP A 40 0.16 12.48 -18.12
CA ASP A 40 0.96 13.01 -17.01
C ASP A 40 0.18 14.09 -16.23
N ALA A 41 -0.61 14.93 -16.92
CA ALA A 41 -1.49 15.90 -16.28
C ALA A 41 -2.62 15.22 -15.48
N VAL A 42 -3.26 14.19 -16.04
CA VAL A 42 -4.28 13.40 -15.33
C VAL A 42 -3.67 12.73 -14.10
N LYS A 43 -2.51 12.09 -14.23
CA LYS A 43 -1.81 11.46 -13.10
C LYS A 43 -1.44 12.46 -12.00
N LYS A 44 -1.02 13.67 -12.37
CA LYS A 44 -0.70 14.73 -11.41
C LYS A 44 -1.94 15.21 -10.65
N ALA A 45 -3.09 15.30 -11.32
CA ALA A 45 -4.36 15.68 -10.71
C ALA A 45 -5.03 14.54 -9.92
N ASN A 46 -4.56 13.30 -10.10
CA ASN A 46 -5.11 12.09 -9.52
C ASN A 46 -3.99 11.24 -8.93
N PRO A 47 -3.52 11.56 -7.71
CA PRO A 47 -2.41 10.81 -7.12
C PRO A 47 -2.80 9.35 -6.89
N ASN A 48 -1.84 8.46 -7.16
CA ASN A 48 -1.93 7.05 -6.86
C ASN A 48 -1.00 6.73 -5.68
N PHE A 49 -1.56 6.68 -4.48
CA PHE A 49 -0.84 6.40 -3.24
C PHE A 49 -0.22 5.00 -3.22
N VAL A 50 -0.68 4.08 -4.08
CA VAL A 50 -0.07 2.76 -4.23
C VAL A 50 1.29 2.87 -4.89
N GLU A 51 1.41 3.66 -5.97
CA GLU A 51 2.70 3.91 -6.65
C GLU A 51 3.63 4.76 -5.77
N ILE A 52 3.08 5.75 -5.05
CA ILE A 52 3.83 6.57 -4.09
C ILE A 52 4.41 5.68 -2.98
N ALA A 53 3.58 4.84 -2.36
CA ALA A 53 4.02 3.93 -1.30
C ALA A 53 5.01 2.88 -1.82
N ALA A 54 4.76 2.29 -3.00
CA ALA A 54 5.65 1.32 -3.64
C ALA A 54 7.06 1.87 -3.86
N ARG A 55 7.16 3.16 -4.25
CA ARG A 55 8.45 3.82 -4.43
C ARG A 55 9.08 4.17 -3.08
N ALA A 56 8.35 4.88 -2.23
CA ALA A 56 8.87 5.41 -0.98
C ALA A 56 9.29 4.32 0.02
N ALA A 57 8.65 3.14 0.01
CA ALA A 57 8.99 2.03 0.90
C ALA A 57 10.45 1.53 0.75
N PHE A 58 11.11 1.82 -0.38
CA PHE A 58 12.46 1.35 -0.69
C PHE A 58 13.45 2.49 -0.97
N GLU A 59 13.08 3.73 -0.63
CA GLU A 59 13.95 4.90 -0.72
C GLU A 59 14.63 5.19 0.63
N SER A 60 15.75 5.91 0.57
CA SER A 60 16.45 6.40 1.76
C SER A 60 15.70 7.57 2.39
N PHE A 61 15.43 7.47 3.69
CA PHE A 61 14.89 8.56 4.51
C PHE A 61 15.98 9.43 5.16
N LYS A 62 17.25 9.19 4.80
CA LYS A 62 18.44 9.91 5.30
C LYS A 62 18.46 9.99 6.84
N PRO A 63 18.48 8.84 7.54
CA PRO A 63 18.53 8.82 9.00
C PRO A 63 19.83 9.46 9.51
N GLU A 64 19.85 9.80 10.79
CA GLU A 64 21.08 10.25 11.43
C GLU A 64 22.11 9.11 11.47
N LEU A 65 23.39 9.45 11.23
CA LEU A 65 24.48 8.47 11.35
C LEU A 65 24.78 8.23 12.83
N VAL A 66 24.37 7.07 13.34
CA VAL A 66 24.61 6.67 14.75
C VAL A 66 25.89 5.84 14.92
N ALA A 67 26.50 5.46 13.79
CA ALA A 67 27.71 4.65 13.72
C ALA A 67 28.81 5.19 14.65
N GLU A 68 29.22 4.36 15.61
CA GLU A 68 30.25 4.73 16.57
C GLU A 68 31.64 4.63 15.96
N ALA A 69 32.42 5.71 16.06
CA ALA A 69 33.83 5.70 15.67
C ALA A 69 34.59 4.57 16.40
N PRO A 70 35.58 3.93 15.75
CA PRO A 70 36.44 2.95 16.42
C PRO A 70 37.10 3.59 17.65
N ARG A 71 36.91 3.01 18.84
CA ARG A 71 37.48 3.55 20.09
C ARG A 71 39.01 3.38 20.10
N GLY A 72 39.76 4.49 20.18
CA GLY A 72 41.17 4.56 20.58
C GLY A 72 42.15 3.60 19.89
N LEU A 73 43.38 3.46 20.43
CA LEU A 73 44.28 2.38 20.01
C LEU A 73 43.63 1.04 20.37
N ALA A 74 43.23 0.26 19.37
CA ALA A 74 42.72 -1.09 19.56
C ALA A 74 43.85 -2.01 20.08
N LEU A 75 43.94 -2.16 21.41
CA LEU A 75 45.04 -2.88 22.07
C LEU A 75 44.86 -4.41 22.05
N THR A 76 43.64 -4.92 21.89
CA THR A 76 43.35 -6.36 21.86
C THR A 76 43.03 -6.86 20.45
N LYS A 77 43.27 -8.16 20.17
CA LYS A 77 42.91 -8.77 18.87
C LYS A 77 41.41 -8.62 18.54
N LYS A 78 40.55 -8.76 19.56
CA LYS A 78 39.10 -8.58 19.44
C LYS A 78 38.74 -7.13 19.06
N ALA A 79 39.31 -6.14 19.77
CA ALA A 79 39.07 -4.73 19.46
C ALA A 79 39.58 -4.33 18.06
N LYS A 80 40.68 -4.93 17.59
CA LYS A 80 41.19 -4.70 16.23
C LYS A 80 40.24 -5.25 15.17
N ALA A 81 39.74 -6.48 15.35
CA ALA A 81 38.76 -7.08 14.46
C ALA A 81 37.45 -6.29 14.42
N GLU A 82 36.93 -5.87 15.58
CA GLU A 82 35.72 -5.03 15.66
C GLU A 82 35.90 -3.68 14.96
N ALA A 83 37.05 -3.02 15.14
CA ALA A 83 37.38 -1.77 14.46
C ALA A 83 37.47 -1.94 12.94
N GLU A 84 38.00 -3.07 12.47
CA GLU A 84 38.05 -3.41 11.04
C GLU A 84 36.66 -3.66 10.47
N THR A 85 35.83 -4.47 11.14
CA THR A 85 34.43 -4.71 10.75
C THR A 85 33.64 -3.40 10.64
N ARG A 86 33.83 -2.47 11.59
CA ARG A 86 33.20 -1.14 11.56
C ARG A 86 33.63 -0.31 10.36
N ARG A 87 34.93 -0.31 10.03
CA ARG A 87 35.46 0.42 8.86
C ARG A 87 34.92 -0.15 7.55
N ARG A 88 34.72 -1.46 7.48
CA ARG A 88 34.21 -2.15 6.30
C ARG A 88 32.71 -1.94 6.04
N ARG A 89 31.93 -1.39 6.99
CA ARG A 89 30.49 -1.14 6.80
C ARG A 89 30.18 -0.31 5.53
N ALA A 90 31.04 0.64 5.19
CA ALA A 90 30.88 1.45 3.98
C ALA A 90 30.99 0.65 2.67
N GLU A 91 31.62 -0.52 2.71
CA GLU A 91 31.83 -1.42 1.56
C GLU A 91 30.81 -2.54 1.49
N ILE A 92 30.18 -2.90 2.63
CA ILE A 92 29.18 -3.97 2.74
C ILE A 92 27.98 -3.65 1.84
N ARG A 93 27.52 -4.67 1.11
CA ARG A 93 26.32 -4.62 0.27
C ARG A 93 25.29 -5.66 0.71
N ILE A 94 24.07 -5.20 0.93
CA ILE A 94 22.96 -6.01 1.43
C ILE A 94 21.87 -6.04 0.37
N GLY A 95 21.56 -7.23 -0.14
CA GLY A 95 20.39 -7.49 -0.98
C GLY A 95 19.13 -7.68 -0.13
N MET A 96 18.02 -7.04 -0.48
CA MET A 96 16.72 -7.22 0.18
C MET A 96 15.61 -7.43 -0.87
N PRO A 97 14.79 -8.49 -0.77
CA PRO A 97 13.67 -8.69 -1.68
C PRO A 97 12.59 -7.60 -1.54
N ARG A 98 12.13 -7.01 -2.66
CA ARG A 98 10.92 -6.17 -2.71
C ARG A 98 9.67 -7.04 -2.71
N ALA A 99 9.44 -7.74 -1.61
CA ALA A 99 8.37 -8.72 -1.49
C ALA A 99 7.61 -8.56 -0.18
N LEU A 100 6.34 -8.97 -0.18
CA LEU A 100 5.57 -9.19 1.05
C LEU A 100 5.49 -7.93 1.95
N ASN A 101 5.67 -8.08 3.26
CA ASN A 101 5.63 -6.99 4.24
C ASN A 101 6.84 -6.04 4.15
N MET A 102 7.81 -6.27 3.25
CA MET A 102 8.84 -5.27 2.96
C MET A 102 8.22 -4.00 2.33
N TYR A 103 7.05 -4.09 1.71
CA TYR A 103 6.31 -2.90 1.22
C TYR A 103 5.74 -2.02 2.33
N SER A 104 5.63 -2.51 3.57
CA SER A 104 5.27 -1.69 4.74
C SER A 104 6.49 -1.38 5.61
N MET A 105 7.40 -2.35 5.76
CA MET A 105 8.53 -2.27 6.72
C MET A 105 9.87 -1.91 6.08
N GLY A 106 9.96 -1.75 4.75
CA GLY A 106 11.18 -1.40 4.04
C GLY A 106 11.91 -0.16 4.59
N PRO A 107 11.21 0.93 4.97
CA PRO A 107 11.84 2.12 5.56
C PRO A 107 12.55 1.83 6.89
N LEU A 108 11.98 0.96 7.73
CA LEU A 108 12.57 0.54 9.02
C LEU A 108 13.94 -0.09 8.82
N PHE A 109 14.03 -1.06 7.91
CA PHE A 109 15.29 -1.76 7.63
C PHE A 109 16.30 -0.90 6.89
N THR A 110 15.84 -0.11 5.91
CA THR A 110 16.70 0.82 5.16
C THR A 110 17.40 1.79 6.10
N ALA A 111 16.62 2.48 6.95
CA ALA A 111 17.16 3.45 7.87
C ALA A 111 18.02 2.82 8.98
N TYR A 112 17.66 1.62 9.45
CA TYR A 112 18.51 0.86 10.37
C TYR A 112 19.91 0.63 9.78
N PHE A 113 20.04 0.12 8.55
CA PHE A 113 21.35 -0.13 7.95
C PHE A 113 22.09 1.17 7.57
N GLU A 114 21.38 2.18 7.07
CA GLU A 114 21.97 3.48 6.71
C GLU A 114 22.57 4.19 7.93
N SER A 115 21.83 4.22 9.04
CA SER A 115 22.30 4.85 10.29
C SER A 115 23.54 4.17 10.88
N LEU A 116 23.77 2.89 10.54
CA LEU A 116 24.97 2.13 10.93
C LEU A 116 26.19 2.40 10.02
N GLY A 117 26.04 3.22 8.99
CA GLY A 117 27.11 3.62 8.08
C GLY A 117 27.22 2.77 6.81
N ILE A 118 26.18 1.99 6.47
CA ILE A 118 26.09 1.32 5.17
C ILE A 118 25.42 2.30 4.19
N PRO A 119 26.10 2.74 3.11
CA PRO A 119 25.51 3.69 2.18
C PRO A 119 24.22 3.17 1.56
N SER A 120 23.24 4.04 1.33
CA SER A 120 21.97 3.69 0.68
C SER A 120 22.16 2.98 -0.68
N ALA A 121 23.18 3.38 -1.45
CA ALA A 121 23.55 2.76 -2.72
C ALA A 121 24.02 1.29 -2.60
N ASN A 122 24.38 0.85 -1.39
CA ASN A 122 24.76 -0.51 -1.08
C ASN A 122 23.59 -1.36 -0.53
N LEU A 123 22.43 -0.74 -0.28
CA LEU A 123 21.18 -1.43 0.05
C LEU A 123 20.43 -1.71 -1.25
N VAL A 124 20.57 -2.94 -1.73
CA VAL A 124 20.12 -3.33 -3.06
C VAL A 124 18.79 -4.05 -2.96
N TRP A 125 17.75 -3.41 -3.44
CA TRP A 125 16.44 -4.02 -3.55
C TRP A 125 16.33 -4.83 -4.85
N SER A 126 15.65 -5.98 -4.83
CA SER A 126 15.29 -6.68 -6.07
C SER A 126 14.42 -5.78 -6.96
N ASP A 127 14.30 -6.10 -8.24
CA ASP A 127 13.39 -5.35 -9.12
C ASP A 127 11.91 -5.58 -8.73
N TYR A 128 10.99 -4.80 -9.31
CA TYR A 128 9.55 -5.06 -9.21
C TYR A 128 9.19 -6.40 -9.86
N SER A 129 8.12 -7.03 -9.35
CA SER A 129 7.63 -8.27 -9.95
C SER A 129 7.25 -8.06 -11.42
N SER A 130 7.57 -9.06 -12.25
CA SER A 130 7.18 -9.09 -13.66
C SER A 130 7.03 -10.53 -14.12
N GLU A 131 6.29 -10.74 -15.22
CA GLU A 131 6.16 -12.06 -15.85
C GLU A 131 7.53 -12.66 -16.20
N GLN A 132 8.47 -11.81 -16.64
CA GLN A 132 9.84 -12.23 -16.94
C GLN A 132 10.56 -12.70 -15.67
N MET A 133 10.53 -11.90 -14.59
CA MET A 133 11.14 -12.28 -13.32
C MET A 133 10.57 -13.60 -12.80
N TYR A 134 9.25 -13.77 -12.84
CA TYR A 134 8.58 -14.98 -12.42
C TYR A 134 9.06 -16.19 -13.24
N ARG A 135 9.06 -16.09 -14.58
CA ARG A 135 9.51 -17.17 -15.48
C ARG A 135 10.98 -17.56 -15.25
N GLU A 136 11.85 -16.59 -14.98
CA GLU A 136 13.26 -16.85 -14.72
C GLU A 136 13.48 -17.54 -13.37
N GLY A 137 12.74 -17.12 -12.34
CA GLY A 137 12.98 -17.53 -10.95
C GLY A 137 12.13 -18.67 -10.40
N ALA A 138 10.94 -18.95 -10.96
CA ALA A 138 9.97 -19.90 -10.41
C ALA A 138 10.37 -21.39 -10.56
N LYS A 139 11.61 -21.69 -10.98
CA LYS A 139 12.08 -23.05 -11.29
C LYS A 139 12.44 -23.91 -10.07
N ARG A 140 12.47 -23.31 -8.86
CA ARG A 140 12.95 -23.95 -7.63
C ARG A 140 11.86 -24.18 -6.56
N GLY A 141 10.61 -23.79 -6.86
CA GLY A 141 9.50 -23.96 -5.93
C GLY A 141 9.09 -25.42 -5.79
N ALA A 142 9.05 -25.94 -4.55
CA ALA A 142 8.51 -27.26 -4.22
C ALA A 142 7.12 -27.20 -3.58
N VAL A 143 6.73 -26.04 -3.07
CA VAL A 143 5.43 -25.75 -2.46
C VAL A 143 4.77 -24.66 -3.30
N ASP A 144 3.44 -24.75 -3.49
CA ASP A 144 2.64 -23.77 -4.22
C ASP A 144 1.75 -22.96 -3.26
N PRO A 145 2.33 -21.94 -2.57
CA PRO A 145 1.62 -21.03 -1.67
C PRO A 145 0.83 -19.97 -2.45
N CYS A 146 0.36 -18.92 -1.77
CA CYS A 146 -0.26 -17.77 -2.44
C CYS A 146 0.71 -17.05 -3.40
N PHE A 147 0.18 -16.36 -4.40
CA PHE A 147 0.98 -15.66 -5.43
C PHE A 147 2.11 -14.77 -4.88
N PRO A 148 1.86 -13.91 -3.88
CA PRO A 148 2.90 -13.05 -3.31
C PRO A 148 4.03 -13.83 -2.63
N SER A 149 3.71 -14.98 -2.03
CA SER A 149 4.69 -15.83 -1.37
C SER A 149 5.55 -16.59 -2.38
N LYS A 150 4.95 -17.13 -3.46
CA LYS A 150 5.72 -17.81 -4.52
C LYS A 150 6.69 -16.87 -5.25
N LEU A 151 6.42 -15.56 -5.26
CA LEU A 151 7.34 -14.54 -5.79
C LEU A 151 8.63 -14.36 -4.97
N GLY A 152 8.69 -14.84 -3.71
CA GLY A 152 9.90 -14.78 -2.90
C GLY A 152 11.11 -15.45 -3.55
N ILE A 153 10.93 -16.60 -4.21
CA ILE A 153 12.00 -17.30 -4.93
C ILE A 153 12.49 -16.47 -6.14
N PRO A 154 11.62 -15.98 -7.04
CA PRO A 154 11.99 -15.04 -8.09
C PRO A 154 12.72 -13.78 -7.64
N HIS A 155 12.32 -13.14 -6.54
CA HIS A 155 13.03 -11.94 -6.05
C HIS A 155 14.45 -12.26 -5.59
N VAL A 156 14.66 -13.37 -4.87
CA VAL A 156 16.02 -13.80 -4.49
C VAL A 156 16.81 -14.25 -5.72
N HIS A 157 16.18 -14.93 -6.68
CA HIS A 157 16.81 -15.24 -7.96
C HIS A 157 17.29 -13.97 -8.69
N ASN A 158 16.47 -12.91 -8.71
CA ASN A 158 16.83 -11.62 -9.28
C ASN A 158 18.05 -11.00 -8.55
N LEU A 159 18.08 -11.03 -7.21
CA LEU A 159 19.23 -10.56 -6.45
C LEU A 159 20.52 -11.33 -6.80
N LEU A 160 20.45 -12.66 -6.90
CA LEU A 160 21.60 -13.53 -7.20
C LEU A 160 22.10 -13.38 -8.65
N TYR A 161 21.19 -13.43 -9.61
CA TYR A 161 21.55 -13.58 -11.02
C TYR A 161 21.55 -12.26 -11.80
N THR A 162 20.94 -11.20 -11.27
CA THR A 162 20.97 -9.86 -11.88
C THR A 162 21.86 -8.90 -11.11
N HIS A 163 21.64 -8.75 -9.80
CA HIS A 163 22.32 -7.72 -9.01
C HIS A 163 23.70 -8.15 -8.53
N HIS A 164 23.82 -9.34 -7.95
CA HIS A 164 25.08 -9.89 -7.45
C HIS A 164 26.10 -10.12 -8.59
N LYS A 165 25.65 -10.57 -9.77
CA LYS A 165 26.53 -10.72 -10.95
C LYS A 165 27.13 -9.40 -11.44
N LYS A 166 26.42 -8.27 -11.29
CA LYS A 166 26.92 -6.95 -11.71
C LYS A 166 27.91 -6.38 -10.69
N LYS A 167 27.58 -6.51 -9.41
CA LYS A 167 28.43 -6.13 -8.29
C LYS A 167 28.13 -7.11 -7.14
N PRO A 168 29.13 -7.72 -6.49
CA PRO A 168 28.89 -8.73 -5.45
C PRO A 168 28.15 -8.17 -4.23
N LEU A 169 27.16 -8.93 -3.75
CA LEU A 169 26.47 -8.74 -2.47
C LEU A 169 27.16 -9.57 -1.40
N ASP A 170 27.28 -9.05 -0.17
CA ASP A 170 27.80 -9.79 0.98
C ASP A 170 26.68 -10.55 1.70
N TYR A 171 25.52 -9.90 1.81
CA TYR A 171 24.35 -10.44 2.51
C TYR A 171 23.11 -10.38 1.62
N ILE A 172 22.23 -11.36 1.77
CA ILE A 172 20.82 -11.23 1.38
C ILE A 172 20.00 -11.28 2.67
N PHE A 173 19.43 -10.14 3.05
CA PHE A 173 18.56 -10.02 4.21
C PHE A 173 17.11 -10.11 3.77
N PHE A 174 16.43 -11.20 4.16
CA PHE A 174 15.01 -11.39 3.91
C PHE A 174 14.32 -11.76 5.23
N PRO A 175 13.89 -10.78 6.03
CA PRO A 175 13.42 -11.04 7.38
C PRO A 175 12.09 -11.79 7.40
N MET A 176 11.96 -12.71 8.35
CA MET A 176 10.70 -13.36 8.73
C MET A 176 9.95 -12.44 9.69
N ILE A 177 9.14 -11.54 9.14
CA ILE A 177 8.34 -10.57 9.92
C ILE A 177 7.10 -11.27 10.48
N ASP A 178 7.00 -11.36 11.79
CA ASP A 178 5.99 -12.15 12.51
C ASP A 178 4.85 -11.29 13.10
N ASP A 179 5.13 -10.05 13.45
CA ASP A 179 4.12 -9.04 13.78
C ASP A 179 4.44 -7.69 13.12
N LEU A 180 3.49 -6.77 13.24
CA LEU A 180 3.56 -5.44 12.65
C LEU A 180 3.11 -4.41 13.69
N PRO A 181 3.66 -3.19 13.69
CA PRO A 181 3.07 -2.06 14.40
C PRO A 181 1.63 -1.84 13.94
N SER A 182 0.76 -1.44 14.86
CA SER A 182 -0.65 -1.18 14.56
C SER A 182 -1.13 0.10 15.25
N ASP A 183 -2.09 0.74 14.61
CA ASP A 183 -2.85 1.87 15.16
C ASP A 183 -4.26 1.44 15.63
N LEU A 184 -4.61 0.15 15.55
CA LEU A 184 -5.94 -0.36 15.89
C LEU A 184 -6.06 -0.66 17.38
N ASP A 185 -7.25 -0.39 17.94
CA ASP A 185 -7.56 -0.69 19.33
C ASP A 185 -8.29 -2.04 19.47
N GLY A 186 -8.07 -2.73 20.59
CA GLY A 186 -8.85 -3.91 20.97
C GLY A 186 -8.62 -5.15 20.10
N CYS A 187 -7.60 -5.17 19.23
CA CYS A 187 -7.28 -6.35 18.45
C CYS A 187 -6.66 -7.46 19.33
N GLN A 188 -6.97 -8.72 19.01
CA GLN A 188 -6.41 -9.88 19.73
C GLN A 188 -4.91 -10.08 19.44
N GLY A 189 -4.43 -9.60 18.28
CA GLY A 189 -3.02 -9.58 17.94
C GLY A 189 -2.74 -8.89 16.62
N HIS A 190 -1.47 -8.56 16.39
CA HIS A 190 -1.00 -7.82 15.22
C HIS A 190 -0.06 -8.66 14.35
N ARG A 191 -0.37 -9.95 14.20
CA ARG A 191 0.50 -10.93 13.56
C ARG A 191 0.45 -10.80 12.04
N ALA A 192 1.58 -11.06 11.38
CA ALA A 192 1.59 -11.26 9.94
C ALA A 192 0.98 -12.62 9.57
N CYS A 193 0.66 -12.80 8.29
CA CYS A 193 0.26 -14.11 7.77
C CYS A 193 1.42 -15.12 7.94
N PRO A 194 1.23 -16.33 8.52
CA PRO A 194 2.31 -17.29 8.70
C PRO A 194 2.98 -17.73 7.39
N THR A 195 2.24 -17.79 6.28
CA THR A 195 2.83 -18.04 4.95
C THR A 195 3.79 -16.93 4.56
N VAL A 196 3.42 -15.68 4.82
CA VAL A 196 4.27 -14.51 4.58
C VAL A 196 5.52 -14.55 5.49
N THR A 197 5.32 -14.77 6.79
CA THR A 197 6.41 -14.85 7.78
C THR A 197 7.40 -15.97 7.47
N THR A 198 6.95 -17.13 7.01
CA THR A 198 7.83 -18.28 6.73
C THR A 198 8.38 -18.33 5.30
N THR A 199 7.96 -17.43 4.41
CA THR A 199 8.46 -17.38 3.03
C THR A 199 10.00 -17.29 2.94
N PRO A 200 10.71 -16.50 3.76
CA PRO A 200 12.18 -16.47 3.70
C PRO A 200 12.85 -17.83 3.94
N GLU A 201 12.34 -18.64 4.87
CA GLU A 201 12.86 -19.99 5.11
C GLU A 201 12.52 -20.95 3.97
N ALA A 202 11.31 -20.85 3.40
CA ALA A 202 10.96 -21.62 2.21
C ALA A 202 11.86 -21.27 1.01
N VAL A 203 12.20 -19.99 0.86
CA VAL A 203 13.13 -19.51 -0.16
C VAL A 203 14.54 -20.03 0.09
N LYS A 204 15.04 -19.95 1.33
CA LYS A 204 16.33 -20.55 1.71
C LYS A 204 16.40 -22.01 1.30
N ALA A 205 15.41 -22.80 1.68
CA ALA A 205 15.35 -24.22 1.34
C ALA A 205 15.39 -24.45 -0.18
N ALA A 206 14.72 -23.63 -0.97
CA ALA A 206 14.72 -23.71 -2.44
C ALA A 206 16.11 -23.48 -3.07
N PHE A 207 16.99 -22.72 -2.39
CA PHE A 207 18.35 -22.42 -2.85
C PHE A 207 19.44 -23.25 -2.16
N THR A 208 19.09 -24.08 -1.15
CA THR A 208 20.03 -24.96 -0.44
C THR A 208 19.74 -26.45 -0.60
N LYS A 209 18.63 -26.84 -1.27
CA LYS A 209 18.20 -28.24 -1.40
C LYS A 209 19.19 -29.14 -2.14
N GLU A 210 19.76 -28.64 -3.25
CA GLU A 210 20.66 -29.41 -4.14
C GLU A 210 22.14 -29.04 -3.96
N GLY A 211 22.41 -28.05 -3.12
CA GLY A 211 23.71 -27.41 -2.90
C GLY A 211 23.47 -26.02 -2.30
N ASP A 212 24.39 -25.51 -1.48
CA ASP A 212 24.26 -24.19 -0.88
C ASP A 212 24.73 -23.11 -1.87
N LEU A 213 23.81 -22.68 -2.72
CA LEU A 213 24.09 -21.68 -3.76
C LEU A 213 24.55 -20.34 -3.16
N PHE A 214 24.08 -19.99 -1.96
CA PHE A 214 24.49 -18.75 -1.31
C PHE A 214 25.97 -18.82 -0.94
N ALA A 215 26.41 -19.91 -0.31
CA ALA A 215 27.81 -20.13 0.03
C ALA A 215 28.70 -20.21 -1.23
N GLU A 216 28.25 -20.89 -2.28
CA GLU A 216 28.96 -20.96 -3.57
C GLU A 216 29.17 -19.58 -4.21
N MET A 217 28.22 -18.66 -4.02
CA MET A 217 28.30 -17.27 -4.49
C MET A 217 28.95 -16.32 -3.48
N GLY A 218 29.44 -16.82 -2.34
CA GLY A 218 30.05 -15.99 -1.30
C GLY A 218 29.08 -15.04 -0.61
N ILE A 219 27.78 -15.39 -0.56
CA ILE A 219 26.70 -14.60 0.04
C ILE A 219 26.24 -15.30 1.32
N VAL A 220 25.96 -14.52 2.35
CA VAL A 220 25.28 -15.02 3.55
C VAL A 220 23.78 -14.67 3.47
N TYR A 221 22.92 -15.68 3.40
CA TYR A 221 21.47 -15.51 3.42
C TYR A 221 20.93 -15.43 4.85
N LEU A 222 20.17 -14.38 5.16
CA LEU A 222 19.71 -14.03 6.51
C LEU A 222 18.17 -14.01 6.59
N PRO A 223 17.53 -15.14 6.93
CA PRO A 223 16.10 -15.23 7.20
C PRO A 223 15.79 -14.86 8.67
N THR A 224 16.19 -13.67 9.10
CA THR A 224 16.11 -13.30 10.52
C THR A 224 14.66 -13.16 10.98
N PHE A 225 14.30 -13.86 12.05
CA PHE A 225 12.98 -13.75 12.67
C PHE A 225 12.88 -12.48 13.51
N VAL A 226 11.90 -11.64 13.17
CA VAL A 226 11.75 -10.29 13.74
C VAL A 226 10.31 -9.97 14.11
N ASN A 227 10.17 -9.19 15.18
CA ASN A 227 8.91 -8.72 15.73
C ASN A 227 8.84 -7.18 15.81
N PRO A 228 8.72 -6.46 14.67
CA PRO A 228 8.64 -4.99 14.64
C PRO A 228 7.45 -4.38 15.42
N GLY A 229 6.39 -5.12 15.70
CA GLY A 229 5.31 -4.69 16.57
C GLY A 229 5.72 -4.56 18.04
N GLU A 230 6.85 -5.16 18.43
CA GLU A 230 7.39 -5.17 19.78
C GLU A 230 8.81 -4.56 19.80
N PRO A 231 8.97 -3.22 19.88
CA PRO A 231 10.25 -2.54 19.60
C PRO A 231 11.45 -3.04 20.39
N ARG A 232 11.27 -3.40 21.67
CA ARG A 232 12.35 -3.96 22.51
C ARG A 232 12.75 -5.37 22.09
N LEU A 233 11.80 -6.17 21.65
CA LEU A 233 12.08 -7.52 21.14
C LEU A 233 12.78 -7.43 19.78
N PHE A 234 12.28 -6.56 18.89
CA PHE A 234 12.91 -6.25 17.61
C PHE A 234 14.36 -5.80 17.79
N GLU A 235 14.62 -4.87 18.71
CA GLU A 235 15.98 -4.39 19.01
C GLU A 235 16.94 -5.54 19.35
N ARG A 236 16.51 -6.43 20.25
CA ARG A 236 17.29 -7.60 20.66
C ARG A 236 17.52 -8.57 19.51
N GLN A 237 16.52 -8.79 18.66
CA GLN A 237 16.63 -9.68 17.49
C GLN A 237 17.62 -9.12 16.45
N MET A 238 17.55 -7.83 16.15
CA MET A 238 18.47 -7.16 15.25
C MET A 238 19.91 -7.15 15.78
N HIS A 239 20.09 -6.90 17.08
CA HIS A 239 21.41 -6.99 17.72
C HIS A 239 21.98 -8.42 17.62
N ARG A 240 21.15 -9.44 17.89
CA ARG A 240 21.58 -10.84 17.82
C ARG A 240 22.04 -11.22 16.41
N GLU A 241 21.38 -10.72 15.37
CA GLU A 241 21.76 -11.01 13.99
C GLU A 241 23.05 -10.28 13.59
N PHE A 242 23.15 -8.99 13.90
CA PHE A 242 24.13 -8.09 13.28
C PHE A 242 25.30 -7.69 14.18
N SER A 243 25.29 -8.01 15.48
CA SER A 243 26.37 -7.67 16.42
C SER A 243 27.74 -8.10 15.91
N ASP A 244 27.92 -9.37 15.56
CA ASP A 244 29.20 -9.88 15.05
C ASP A 244 29.46 -9.45 13.60
N LYS A 245 28.40 -9.42 12.76
CA LYS A 245 28.51 -9.13 11.32
C LYS A 245 28.89 -7.67 11.03
N LEU A 246 28.43 -6.76 11.88
CA LEU A 246 28.64 -5.31 11.74
C LEU A 246 29.46 -4.71 12.90
N GLY A 247 29.85 -5.48 13.91
CA GLY A 247 30.62 -4.99 15.07
C GLY A 247 29.83 -4.02 15.95
N LEU A 248 28.55 -4.30 16.19
CA LEU A 248 27.63 -3.43 16.92
C LEU A 248 27.77 -3.58 18.44
N THR A 249 27.63 -2.47 19.16
CA THR A 249 27.26 -2.51 20.58
C THR A 249 25.75 -2.49 20.72
N GLU A 250 25.23 -2.93 21.86
CA GLU A 250 23.79 -2.82 22.18
C GLU A 250 23.32 -1.36 22.08
N ARG A 251 24.10 -0.40 22.58
CA ARG A 251 23.77 1.03 22.51
C ARG A 251 23.73 1.57 21.08
N GLU A 252 24.68 1.16 20.23
CA GLU A 252 24.71 1.54 18.83
C GLU A 252 23.51 0.95 18.08
N ASN A 253 23.19 -0.32 18.32
CA ASN A 253 22.03 -1.01 17.77
C ASN A 253 20.71 -0.35 18.18
N ALA A 254 20.53 -0.03 19.47
CA ALA A 254 19.32 0.63 19.97
C ALA A 254 19.07 1.96 19.26
N ARG A 255 20.11 2.78 19.07
CA ARG A 255 20.00 4.04 18.33
C ARG A 255 19.68 3.82 16.84
N ALA A 256 20.23 2.78 16.22
CA ALA A 256 19.93 2.47 14.83
C ALA A 256 18.48 1.98 14.64
N VAL A 257 17.96 1.22 15.60
CA VAL A 257 16.55 0.80 15.63
C VAL A 257 15.63 2.00 15.81
N GLU A 258 15.99 2.94 16.68
CA GLU A 258 15.25 4.20 16.85
C GLU A 258 15.17 5.00 15.54
N GLU A 259 16.28 5.16 14.82
CA GLU A 259 16.30 5.79 13.49
C GLU A 259 15.44 5.04 12.47
N GLY A 260 15.43 3.71 12.56
CA GLY A 260 14.54 2.86 11.79
C GLY A 260 13.05 3.17 12.03
N TYR A 261 12.62 3.27 13.29
CA TYR A 261 11.23 3.60 13.62
C TYR A 261 10.87 5.05 13.25
N LYS A 262 11.80 6.01 13.38
CA LYS A 262 11.59 7.38 12.88
C LYS A 262 11.34 7.41 11.37
N ALA A 263 12.07 6.61 10.60
CA ALA A 263 11.85 6.51 9.15
C ALA A 263 10.51 5.84 8.82
N LEU A 264 10.13 4.80 9.56
CA LEU A 264 8.83 4.15 9.42
C LEU A 264 7.67 5.12 9.72
N ASP A 265 7.79 5.90 10.79
CA ASP A 265 6.82 6.93 11.16
C ASP A 265 6.67 7.99 10.06
N LYS A 266 7.79 8.54 9.55
CA LYS A 266 7.76 9.47 8.41
C LYS A 266 7.09 8.87 7.17
N PHE A 267 7.40 7.62 6.84
CA PHE A 267 6.78 6.94 5.70
C PHE A 267 5.27 6.78 5.86
N VAL A 268 4.80 6.41 7.04
CA VAL A 268 3.37 6.18 7.29
C VAL A 268 2.62 7.49 7.46
N ASN A 269 3.09 8.37 8.35
CA ASN A 269 2.35 9.55 8.78
C ASN A 269 2.57 10.77 7.88
N GLU A 270 3.79 11.00 7.37
CA GLU A 270 4.05 12.15 6.50
C GLU A 270 3.79 11.81 5.03
N VAL A 271 4.43 10.77 4.49
CA VAL A 271 4.41 10.46 3.05
C VAL A 271 3.06 9.88 2.61
N GLN A 272 2.49 8.96 3.38
CA GLN A 272 1.21 8.35 3.04
C GLN A 272 0.02 9.17 3.56
N ARG A 273 -0.15 9.27 4.87
CA ARG A 273 -1.35 9.89 5.48
C ARG A 273 -1.40 11.41 5.29
N GLY A 274 -0.29 12.11 5.47
CA GLY A 274 -0.23 13.58 5.35
C GLY A 274 -0.66 14.09 3.96
N GLU A 275 -0.14 13.47 2.90
CA GLU A 275 -0.54 13.81 1.53
C GLU A 275 -1.96 13.32 1.21
N ALA A 276 -2.37 12.13 1.68
CA ALA A 276 -3.71 11.61 1.47
C ALA A 276 -4.79 12.48 2.11
N ARG A 277 -4.53 13.03 3.30
CA ARG A 277 -5.43 13.97 3.99
C ARG A 277 -5.74 15.20 3.11
N ARG A 278 -4.74 15.73 2.39
CA ARG A 278 -4.94 16.87 1.48
C ARG A 278 -5.84 16.50 0.30
N VAL A 279 -5.60 15.33 -0.30
CA VAL A 279 -6.38 14.85 -1.45
C VAL A 279 -7.81 14.52 -1.05
N LEU A 280 -8.04 13.95 0.14
CA LEU A 280 -9.38 13.67 0.64
C LEU A 280 -10.22 14.94 0.79
N ARG A 281 -9.63 16.02 1.35
CA ARG A 281 -10.34 17.31 1.42
C ARG A 281 -10.72 17.84 0.05
N GLN A 282 -9.80 17.77 -0.92
CA GLN A 282 -10.08 18.19 -2.29
C GLN A 282 -11.21 17.35 -2.93
N LEU A 283 -11.27 16.04 -2.66
CA LEU A 283 -12.33 15.18 -3.16
C LEU A 283 -13.71 15.57 -2.61
N GLU A 284 -13.78 15.91 -1.32
CA GLU A 284 -15.00 16.40 -0.67
C GLU A 284 -15.43 17.76 -1.26
N GLU A 285 -14.51 18.71 -1.38
CA GLU A 285 -14.77 20.05 -1.93
C GLU A 285 -15.24 20.02 -3.39
N GLU A 286 -14.68 19.12 -4.21
CA GLU A 286 -15.00 19.00 -5.64
C GLU A 286 -16.12 17.98 -5.94
N GLY A 287 -16.68 17.33 -4.91
CA GLY A 287 -17.68 16.28 -5.06
C GLY A 287 -17.21 15.15 -5.98
N ARG A 288 -15.93 14.75 -5.86
CA ARG A 288 -15.28 13.70 -6.67
C ARG A 288 -15.15 12.41 -5.88
N LEU A 289 -14.90 11.30 -6.57
CA LEU A 289 -14.71 10.00 -5.96
C LEU A 289 -13.23 9.62 -5.91
N GLY A 290 -12.80 9.03 -4.80
CA GLY A 290 -11.51 8.37 -4.63
C GLY A 290 -11.69 6.86 -4.42
N ILE A 291 -10.77 6.07 -4.97
CA ILE A 291 -10.79 4.61 -4.82
C ILE A 291 -9.84 4.21 -3.70
N VAL A 292 -10.31 3.39 -2.75
CA VAL A 292 -9.45 2.81 -1.71
C VAL A 292 -9.15 1.36 -2.05
N LEU A 293 -7.87 1.05 -2.23
CA LEU A 293 -7.39 -0.32 -2.34
C LEU A 293 -7.48 -1.01 -0.97
N LEU A 294 -8.42 -1.95 -0.86
CA LEU A 294 -8.55 -2.86 0.26
C LEU A 294 -7.72 -4.11 -0.04
N GLY A 295 -6.51 -4.16 0.51
CA GLY A 295 -5.49 -5.08 0.06
C GLY A 295 -4.48 -5.40 1.15
N ARG A 296 -3.29 -5.81 0.73
CA ARG A 296 -2.15 -6.06 1.60
C ARG A 296 -0.98 -5.19 1.14
N PRO A 297 0.03 -4.93 1.98
CA PRO A 297 1.16 -4.07 1.62
C PRO A 297 1.83 -4.48 0.30
N TYR A 298 1.95 -5.78 0.02
CA TYR A 298 2.55 -6.28 -1.20
C TYR A 298 1.74 -6.02 -2.48
N HIS A 299 0.45 -5.63 -2.39
CA HIS A 299 -0.31 -5.16 -3.55
C HIS A 299 0.19 -3.80 -4.07
N ASN A 300 1.15 -3.17 -3.38
CA ASN A 300 1.88 -2.04 -3.91
C ASN A 300 2.82 -2.43 -5.07
N ASP A 301 3.17 -3.71 -5.22
CA ASP A 301 3.92 -4.20 -6.38
C ASP A 301 3.06 -4.13 -7.66
N PRO A 302 3.49 -3.41 -8.72
CA PRO A 302 2.76 -3.35 -9.99
C PRO A 302 2.62 -4.71 -10.68
N GLY A 303 3.55 -5.64 -10.44
CA GLY A 303 3.46 -7.01 -10.94
C GLY A 303 2.45 -7.87 -10.19
N ILE A 304 2.11 -7.54 -8.94
CA ILE A 304 1.11 -8.27 -8.14
C ILE A 304 -0.30 -7.68 -8.33
N ASN A 305 -0.42 -6.36 -8.44
CA ASN A 305 -1.72 -5.69 -8.65
C ASN A 305 -2.13 -5.57 -10.13
N HIS A 306 -1.31 -6.10 -11.05
CA HIS A 306 -1.53 -6.09 -12.49
C HIS A 306 -1.75 -4.70 -13.11
N GLU A 307 -1.21 -3.66 -12.48
CA GLU A 307 -1.36 -2.26 -12.88
C GLU A 307 -2.82 -1.76 -12.90
N ILE A 308 -3.75 -2.50 -12.28
CA ILE A 308 -5.18 -2.18 -12.22
C ILE A 308 -5.41 -0.74 -11.74
N LEU A 309 -4.63 -0.33 -10.74
CA LEU A 309 -4.76 0.97 -10.09
C LEU A 309 -4.24 2.12 -10.96
N VAL A 310 -3.26 1.85 -11.83
CA VAL A 310 -2.79 2.81 -12.81
C VAL A 310 -3.87 3.09 -13.85
N GLU A 311 -4.63 2.08 -14.26
CA GLU A 311 -5.74 2.27 -15.21
C GLU A 311 -6.87 3.12 -14.60
N PHE A 312 -7.22 2.92 -13.33
CA PHE A 312 -8.17 3.82 -12.64
C PHE A 312 -7.64 5.26 -12.54
N GLN A 313 -6.35 5.42 -12.27
CA GLN A 313 -5.71 6.74 -12.25
C GLN A 313 -5.86 7.46 -13.59
N LYS A 314 -5.65 6.77 -14.71
CA LYS A 314 -5.82 7.33 -16.07
C LYS A 314 -7.26 7.75 -16.35
N LEU A 315 -8.23 7.13 -15.68
CA LEU A 315 -9.66 7.46 -15.79
C LEU A 315 -10.08 8.62 -14.88
N GLY A 316 -9.16 9.22 -14.13
CA GLY A 316 -9.40 10.42 -13.33
C GLY A 316 -9.81 10.16 -11.88
N TYR A 317 -9.49 8.97 -11.35
CA TYR A 317 -9.72 8.62 -9.95
C TYR A 317 -8.40 8.64 -9.16
N PRO A 318 -8.27 9.43 -8.09
CA PRO A 318 -7.21 9.25 -7.11
C PRO A 318 -7.36 7.87 -6.45
N VAL A 319 -6.25 7.20 -6.19
CA VAL A 319 -6.23 5.85 -5.57
C VAL A 319 -5.47 5.90 -4.26
N PHE A 320 -6.10 5.46 -3.18
CA PHE A 320 -5.54 5.37 -1.84
C PHE A 320 -5.15 3.93 -1.52
N THR A 321 -4.05 3.73 -0.79
CA THR A 321 -3.85 2.48 -0.04
C THR A 321 -4.64 2.57 1.26
N GLN A 322 -5.00 1.44 1.85
CA GLN A 322 -5.56 1.43 3.20
C GLN A 322 -4.64 2.15 4.21
N ASN A 323 -3.32 2.03 4.08
CA ASN A 323 -2.35 2.64 5.01
C ASN A 323 -2.27 4.17 4.87
N ALA A 324 -2.67 4.71 3.71
CA ALA A 324 -2.74 6.14 3.47
C ALA A 324 -4.00 6.79 4.03
N LEU A 325 -4.99 6.03 4.51
CA LEU A 325 -6.16 6.60 5.16
C LEU A 325 -5.74 7.38 6.42
N PRO A 326 -6.07 8.69 6.52
CA PRO A 326 -5.72 9.49 7.68
C PRO A 326 -6.40 8.96 8.95
N LEU A 327 -5.65 8.97 10.06
CA LEU A 327 -6.13 8.52 11.37
C LEU A 327 -6.26 9.68 12.37
N ASP A 328 -6.24 10.92 11.88
CA ASP A 328 -6.38 12.12 12.67
C ASP A 328 -7.74 12.19 13.38
N ASP A 329 -7.73 12.67 14.62
CA ASP A 329 -8.90 12.66 15.50
C ASP A 329 -10.11 13.39 14.92
N ASP A 330 -9.91 14.51 14.21
CA ASP A 330 -11.01 15.27 13.60
C ASP A 330 -11.74 14.49 12.50
N ILE A 331 -10.99 13.67 11.76
CA ILE A 331 -11.55 12.85 10.69
C ILE A 331 -12.21 11.61 11.29
N LEU A 332 -11.54 10.93 12.22
CA LEU A 332 -12.09 9.73 12.85
C LEU A 332 -13.32 10.03 13.69
N GLU A 333 -13.35 11.14 14.42
CA GLU A 333 -14.55 11.56 15.18
C GLU A 333 -15.72 11.86 14.26
N ARG A 334 -15.49 12.54 13.13
CA ARG A 334 -16.54 12.80 12.14
C ARG A 334 -17.12 11.50 11.55
N LEU A 335 -16.27 10.52 11.27
CA LEU A 335 -16.68 9.27 10.63
C LEU A 335 -17.29 8.27 11.63
N PHE A 336 -16.71 8.14 12.82
CA PHE A 336 -17.01 7.06 13.77
C PHE A 336 -17.58 7.54 15.12
N GLY A 337 -17.51 8.83 15.45
CA GLY A 337 -17.86 9.36 16.77
C GLY A 337 -19.30 9.05 17.20
N ARG A 338 -20.24 9.06 16.25
CA ARG A 338 -21.63 8.65 16.50
C ARG A 338 -21.74 7.18 16.94
N ASP A 339 -20.99 6.28 16.31
CA ASP A 339 -21.02 4.86 16.65
C ASP A 339 -20.43 4.60 18.04
N VAL A 340 -19.41 5.37 18.43
CA VAL A 340 -18.83 5.33 19.79
C VAL A 340 -19.84 5.86 20.81
N ALA A 341 -20.46 7.02 20.54
CA ALA A 341 -21.46 7.62 21.43
C ALA A 341 -22.69 6.72 21.64
N GLU A 342 -23.11 6.02 20.59
CA GLU A 342 -24.22 5.05 20.62
C GLU A 342 -23.76 3.64 21.08
N LYS A 343 -22.51 3.48 21.50
CA LYS A 343 -21.90 2.22 22.00
C LYS A 343 -21.99 1.04 21.04
N ARG A 344 -22.02 1.32 19.72
CA ARG A 344 -21.94 0.29 18.69
C ARG A 344 -20.53 -0.27 18.52
N VAL A 345 -19.52 0.59 18.74
CA VAL A 345 -18.11 0.24 18.66
C VAL A 345 -17.39 0.67 19.93
N ALA A 346 -16.32 -0.04 20.31
CA ALA A 346 -15.56 0.26 21.52
C ALA A 346 -14.70 1.54 21.39
N SER A 347 -14.18 1.80 20.21
CA SER A 347 -13.41 3.00 19.87
C SER A 347 -13.51 3.32 18.37
N VAL A 348 -13.04 4.50 17.97
CA VAL A 348 -13.00 4.92 16.55
C VAL A 348 -12.04 4.09 15.69
N ARG A 349 -11.13 3.32 16.29
CA ARG A 349 -10.18 2.43 15.60
C ARG A 349 -10.42 0.93 15.87
N SER A 350 -11.51 0.58 16.55
CA SER A 350 -11.86 -0.82 16.83
C SER A 350 -12.53 -1.49 15.63
N VAL A 351 -12.31 -2.80 15.49
CA VAL A 351 -12.97 -3.69 14.51
C VAL A 351 -13.73 -4.84 15.18
N GLU A 352 -13.80 -4.87 16.51
CA GLU A 352 -14.34 -6.01 17.28
C GLU A 352 -15.84 -6.25 17.03
N ASP A 353 -16.56 -5.20 16.62
CA ASP A 353 -17.99 -5.23 16.26
C ASP A 353 -18.27 -6.08 15.02
N VAL A 354 -17.32 -6.13 14.07
CA VAL A 354 -17.47 -6.81 12.78
C VAL A 354 -16.50 -7.97 12.59
N TRP A 355 -15.40 -8.01 13.35
CA TRP A 355 -14.35 -9.01 13.20
C TRP A 355 -13.77 -9.45 14.55
N LYS A 356 -14.31 -10.55 15.08
CA LYS A 356 -13.92 -11.11 16.38
C LYS A 356 -12.59 -11.87 16.38
N ASN A 357 -12.06 -12.23 15.21
CA ASN A 357 -10.83 -13.02 15.06
C ASN A 357 -9.66 -12.11 14.63
N SER A 358 -9.47 -11.00 15.32
CA SER A 358 -8.53 -9.91 15.00
C SER A 358 -7.08 -10.24 15.39
N TYR A 359 -6.58 -11.41 14.99
CA TYR A 359 -5.21 -11.87 15.27
C TYR A 359 -4.16 -11.39 14.27
N SER A 360 -4.58 -11.05 13.03
CA SER A 360 -3.67 -10.66 11.96
C SER A 360 -3.81 -9.20 11.59
N GLU A 361 -2.70 -8.45 11.68
CA GLU A 361 -2.69 -7.01 11.42
C GLU A 361 -3.15 -6.67 10.01
N ASN A 362 -2.61 -7.37 9.00
CA ASN A 362 -2.97 -7.11 7.61
C ASN A 362 -4.47 -7.31 7.34
N THR A 363 -5.10 -8.25 8.04
CA THR A 363 -6.53 -8.52 7.93
C THR A 363 -7.35 -7.52 8.73
N SER A 364 -7.01 -7.30 10.01
CA SER A 364 -7.73 -6.35 10.89
C SER A 364 -7.71 -4.94 10.31
N PHE A 365 -6.57 -4.50 9.76
CA PHE A 365 -6.45 -3.18 9.16
C PHE A 365 -7.22 -3.05 7.83
N LYS A 366 -7.32 -4.13 7.04
CA LYS A 366 -8.17 -4.16 5.85
C LYS A 366 -9.66 -4.06 6.22
N VAL A 367 -10.08 -4.73 7.30
CA VAL A 367 -11.45 -4.61 7.84
C VAL A 367 -11.72 -3.20 8.36
N PHE A 368 -10.77 -2.60 9.09
CA PHE A 368 -10.87 -1.20 9.51
C PHE A 368 -11.02 -0.24 8.32
N ALA A 369 -10.21 -0.42 7.28
CA ALA A 369 -10.29 0.39 6.06
C ALA A 369 -11.64 0.23 5.35
N ALA A 370 -12.24 -0.97 5.35
CA ALA A 370 -13.60 -1.16 4.84
C ALA A 370 -14.63 -0.35 5.65
N LYS A 371 -14.52 -0.34 6.99
CA LYS A 371 -15.37 0.48 7.87
C LYS A 371 -15.20 1.97 7.59
N TYR A 372 -13.98 2.43 7.33
CA TYR A 372 -13.66 3.81 6.97
C TYR A 372 -14.33 4.19 5.65
N VAL A 373 -14.15 3.37 4.60
CA VAL A 373 -14.75 3.59 3.28
C VAL A 373 -16.27 3.66 3.36
N ALA A 374 -16.90 2.76 4.12
CA ALA A 374 -18.35 2.75 4.31
C ALA A 374 -18.90 4.05 4.94
N ARG A 375 -18.07 4.81 5.66
CA ARG A 375 -18.46 6.05 6.35
C ARG A 375 -18.09 7.31 5.59
N HIS A 376 -17.18 7.24 4.62
CA HIS A 376 -16.68 8.42 3.94
C HIS A 376 -17.49 8.70 2.66
N PRO A 377 -18.07 9.91 2.47
CA PRO A 377 -19.01 10.19 1.38
C PRO A 377 -18.40 10.08 -0.03
N ASN A 378 -17.10 10.35 -0.15
CA ASN A 378 -16.38 10.41 -1.42
C ASN A 378 -15.48 9.21 -1.72
N LEU A 379 -15.54 8.12 -0.92
CA LEU A 379 -14.67 6.96 -1.10
C LEU A 379 -15.45 5.73 -1.57
N VAL A 380 -14.81 4.94 -2.42
CA VAL A 380 -15.32 3.64 -2.90
C VAL A 380 -14.31 2.54 -2.65
N GLY A 381 -14.80 1.33 -2.36
CA GLY A 381 -13.97 0.18 -2.06
C GLY A 381 -13.53 -0.54 -3.32
N LEU A 382 -12.24 -0.82 -3.45
CA LEU A 382 -11.70 -1.76 -4.42
C LEU A 382 -10.88 -2.83 -3.70
N GLU A 383 -11.49 -3.99 -3.48
CA GLU A 383 -10.81 -5.13 -2.91
C GLU A 383 -9.89 -5.80 -3.94
N LEU A 384 -8.65 -6.07 -3.53
CA LEU A 384 -7.74 -6.91 -4.29
C LEU A 384 -7.33 -8.10 -3.44
N SER A 385 -7.34 -9.29 -4.04
CA SER A 385 -6.91 -10.52 -3.41
C SER A 385 -6.20 -11.42 -4.40
N ASN A 386 -5.13 -12.06 -3.95
CA ASN A 386 -4.37 -12.99 -4.77
C ASN A 386 -4.83 -14.43 -4.60
N PHE A 387 -4.56 -15.23 -5.61
CA PHE A 387 -4.84 -16.66 -5.60
C PHE A 387 -4.22 -17.33 -4.36
N LYS A 388 -4.99 -18.23 -3.74
CA LYS A 388 -4.67 -18.96 -2.50
C LYS A 388 -4.40 -18.09 -1.27
N CYS A 389 -4.91 -16.85 -1.23
CA CYS A 389 -4.82 -16.05 0.00
C CYS A 389 -5.77 -16.57 1.09
N GLY A 390 -5.25 -17.41 2.00
CA GLY A 390 -6.03 -18.00 3.08
C GLY A 390 -6.56 -17.02 4.13
N HIS A 391 -5.95 -15.83 4.27
CA HIS A 391 -6.44 -14.81 5.21
C HIS A 391 -7.47 -13.87 4.60
N ASP A 392 -7.53 -13.73 3.27
CA ASP A 392 -8.54 -12.93 2.61
C ASP A 392 -9.84 -13.73 2.41
N ALA A 393 -9.75 -15.04 2.14
CA ALA A 393 -10.92 -15.89 1.92
C ALA A 393 -12.01 -15.80 3.02
N PRO A 394 -11.67 -15.80 4.34
CA PRO A 394 -12.67 -15.70 5.40
C PRO A 394 -13.28 -14.29 5.58
N ILE A 395 -12.67 -13.24 5.01
CA ILE A 395 -13.11 -11.85 5.20
C ILE A 395 -13.76 -11.24 3.97
N TYR A 396 -13.88 -11.97 2.86
CA TYR A 396 -14.53 -11.46 1.64
C TYR A 396 -15.95 -10.94 1.92
N SER A 397 -16.80 -11.77 2.53
CA SER A 397 -18.17 -11.36 2.85
C SER A 397 -18.18 -10.24 3.89
N VAL A 398 -17.29 -10.28 4.89
CA VAL A 398 -17.20 -9.24 5.91
C VAL A 398 -16.89 -7.87 5.29
N VAL A 399 -15.89 -7.79 4.41
CA VAL A 399 -15.52 -6.54 3.74
C VAL A 399 -16.64 -6.03 2.83
N GLU A 400 -17.25 -6.93 2.06
CA GLU A 400 -18.35 -6.63 1.15
C GLU A 400 -19.58 -6.12 1.93
N GLU A 401 -20.03 -6.86 2.95
CA GLU A 401 -21.18 -6.50 3.80
C GLU A 401 -20.98 -5.16 4.52
N ILE A 402 -19.77 -4.88 5.03
CA ILE A 402 -19.48 -3.60 5.69
C ILE A 402 -19.73 -2.41 4.76
N ILE A 403 -19.28 -2.51 3.50
CA ILE A 403 -19.32 -1.41 2.54
C ILE A 403 -20.70 -1.31 1.89
N GLU A 404 -21.33 -2.44 1.55
CA GLU A 404 -22.65 -2.45 0.94
C GLU A 404 -23.74 -2.01 1.92
N ALA A 405 -23.57 -2.26 3.23
CA ALA A 405 -24.52 -1.81 4.25
C ALA A 405 -24.68 -0.28 4.31
N SER A 406 -23.69 0.50 3.86
CA SER A 406 -23.80 1.96 3.75
C SER A 406 -24.35 2.43 2.39
N GLY A 407 -24.60 1.51 1.46
CA GLY A 407 -24.91 1.84 0.06
C GLY A 407 -23.70 2.37 -0.73
N THR A 408 -22.49 2.22 -0.19
CA THR A 408 -21.24 2.57 -0.88
C THR A 408 -20.87 1.44 -1.85
N PRO A 409 -20.42 1.74 -3.08
CA PRO A 409 -19.97 0.72 -4.01
C PRO A 409 -18.71 -0.01 -3.52
N CYS A 410 -18.74 -1.34 -3.64
CA CYS A 410 -17.59 -2.21 -3.43
C CYS A 410 -17.34 -3.01 -4.72
N PHE A 411 -16.10 -2.99 -5.21
CA PHE A 411 -15.66 -3.84 -6.33
C PHE A 411 -14.53 -4.73 -5.88
N SER A 412 -14.34 -5.88 -6.53
CA SER A 412 -13.26 -6.80 -6.16
C SER A 412 -12.56 -7.42 -7.36
N PHE A 413 -11.22 -7.49 -7.30
CA PHE A 413 -10.40 -8.33 -8.17
C PHE A 413 -9.80 -9.44 -7.30
N LYS A 414 -10.47 -10.60 -7.30
CA LYS A 414 -10.08 -11.80 -6.55
C LYS A 414 -9.30 -12.74 -7.47
N ASP A 415 -8.53 -13.64 -6.85
CA ASP A 415 -7.74 -14.68 -7.51
C ASP A 415 -6.72 -14.14 -8.53
N ILE A 416 -6.12 -12.98 -8.25
CA ILE A 416 -5.02 -12.47 -9.05
C ILE A 416 -3.80 -13.37 -8.86
N ASP A 417 -3.24 -13.87 -9.95
CA ASP A 417 -2.07 -14.75 -9.95
C ASP A 417 -1.08 -14.38 -11.07
N GLU A 418 -0.07 -15.22 -11.38
CA GLU A 418 0.94 -14.93 -12.40
C GLU A 418 0.37 -14.72 -13.81
N ASN A 419 -0.84 -15.22 -14.07
CA ASN A 419 -1.55 -14.98 -15.31
C ASN A 419 -2.15 -13.57 -15.28
N LYS A 420 -1.69 -12.70 -16.18
CA LYS A 420 -2.17 -11.31 -16.32
C LYS A 420 -3.10 -11.16 -17.54
N PRO A 421 -4.42 -11.47 -17.43
CA PRO A 421 -5.36 -11.35 -18.53
C PRO A 421 -5.75 -9.87 -18.77
N GLN A 422 -4.85 -9.10 -19.39
CA GLN A 422 -4.98 -7.64 -19.56
C GLN A 422 -6.30 -7.22 -20.20
N GLY A 423 -6.79 -7.95 -21.22
CA GLY A 423 -8.03 -7.63 -21.90
C GLY A 423 -9.27 -7.73 -21.00
N SER A 424 -9.38 -8.81 -20.21
CA SER A 424 -10.50 -8.99 -19.27
C SER A 424 -10.45 -7.97 -18.13
N ILE A 425 -9.26 -7.70 -17.60
CA ILE A 425 -9.05 -6.68 -16.57
C ILE A 425 -9.50 -5.31 -17.08
N LYS A 426 -9.09 -4.93 -18.30
CA LYS A 426 -9.45 -3.63 -18.89
C LYS A 426 -10.96 -3.44 -19.03
N ILE A 427 -11.68 -4.44 -19.55
CA ILE A 427 -13.14 -4.38 -19.70
C ILE A 427 -13.83 -4.19 -18.34
N ARG A 428 -13.35 -4.89 -17.30
CA ARG A 428 -13.89 -4.72 -15.94
C ARG A 428 -13.65 -3.31 -15.40
N ILE A 429 -12.47 -2.75 -15.61
CA ILE A 429 -12.13 -1.38 -15.19
C ILE A 429 -13.00 -0.34 -15.91
N GLU A 430 -13.21 -0.48 -17.22
CA GLU A 430 -14.11 0.38 -18.00
C GLU A 430 -15.55 0.30 -17.48
N THR A 431 -16.03 -0.91 -17.16
CA THR A 431 -17.36 -1.15 -16.59
C THR A 431 -17.50 -0.47 -15.22
N ILE A 432 -16.52 -0.63 -14.34
CA ILE A 432 -16.51 0.00 -13.01
C ILE A 432 -16.49 1.53 -13.16
N SER A 433 -15.65 2.07 -14.04
CA SER A 433 -15.57 3.51 -14.28
C SER A 433 -16.88 4.10 -14.79
N TYR A 434 -17.60 3.38 -15.67
CA TYR A 434 -18.93 3.78 -16.11
C TYR A 434 -19.90 3.86 -14.93
N PHE A 435 -19.96 2.83 -14.09
CA PHE A 435 -20.80 2.81 -12.90
C PHE A 435 -20.46 3.95 -11.92
N LEU A 436 -19.17 4.20 -11.68
CA LEU A 436 -18.71 5.26 -10.78
C LEU A 436 -19.11 6.66 -11.26
N LYS A 437 -19.18 6.90 -12.57
CA LYS A 437 -19.69 8.16 -13.13
C LYS A 437 -21.17 8.36 -12.78
N THR A 438 -22.00 7.35 -13.04
CA THR A 438 -23.43 7.39 -12.70
C THR A 438 -23.64 7.56 -11.20
N TYR A 439 -22.87 6.83 -10.38
CA TYR A 439 -22.93 6.94 -8.93
C TYR A 439 -22.58 8.35 -8.43
N ARG A 440 -21.56 8.99 -9.02
CA ARG A 440 -21.21 10.38 -8.70
C ARG A 440 -22.34 11.36 -9.05
N GLU A 441 -22.96 11.20 -10.21
CA GLU A 441 -24.09 12.04 -10.64
C GLU A 441 -25.27 11.92 -9.66
N ASP A 442 -25.57 10.71 -9.22
CA ASP A 442 -26.62 10.45 -8.22
C ASP A 442 -26.29 11.07 -6.85
N LEU A 443 -25.03 11.01 -6.40
CA LEU A 443 -24.60 11.65 -5.16
C LEU A 443 -24.78 13.17 -5.21
N LEU A 444 -24.31 13.82 -6.28
CA LEU A 444 -24.46 15.27 -6.46
C LEU A 444 -25.93 15.70 -6.54
N ALA A 445 -26.77 14.90 -7.21
CA ALA A 445 -28.20 15.14 -7.28
C ALA A 445 -28.88 15.01 -5.89
N ARG A 446 -28.46 14.05 -5.07
CA ARG A 446 -28.96 13.88 -3.68
C ARG A 446 -28.52 15.02 -2.78
N GLU A 447 -27.26 15.47 -2.89
CA GLU A 447 -26.75 16.62 -2.13
C GLU A 447 -27.51 17.91 -2.48
N THR A 448 -27.74 18.16 -3.77
CA THR A 448 -28.51 19.33 -4.23
C THR A 448 -29.92 19.31 -3.66
N LYS A 449 -30.63 18.17 -3.76
CA LYS A 449 -31.97 18.01 -3.20
C LYS A 449 -31.99 18.19 -1.68
N ARG A 450 -30.98 17.69 -0.97
CA ARG A 450 -30.88 17.84 0.49
C ARG A 450 -30.68 19.31 0.87
N ALA A 451 -29.81 20.04 0.16
CA ALA A 451 -29.60 21.47 0.38
C ALA A 451 -30.90 22.28 0.16
N GLU A 452 -31.66 21.98 -0.90
CA GLU A 452 -32.97 22.61 -1.16
C GLU A 452 -33.97 22.34 -0.03
N VAL A 453 -34.01 21.10 0.50
CA VAL A 453 -34.90 20.74 1.62
C VAL A 453 -34.51 21.49 2.90
N GLU A 454 -33.21 21.56 3.21
CA GLU A 454 -32.70 22.29 4.39
C GLU A 454 -32.94 23.80 4.29
N GLU A 455 -32.87 24.38 3.09
CA GLU A 455 -33.23 25.79 2.86
C GLU A 455 -34.72 26.03 3.07
N ARG A 456 -35.60 25.16 2.55
CA ARG A 456 -37.04 25.25 2.76
C ARG A 456 -37.42 25.08 4.24
N LEU A 457 -36.78 24.16 4.95
CA LEU A 457 -36.99 23.98 6.39
C LEU A 457 -36.57 25.23 7.17
N ARG A 458 -35.42 25.84 6.86
CA ARG A 458 -34.98 27.09 7.48
C ARG A 458 -35.93 28.25 7.19
N ALA A 459 -36.44 28.37 5.97
CA ALA A 459 -37.43 29.37 5.61
C ALA A 459 -38.74 29.18 6.40
N LEU A 460 -39.22 27.94 6.50
CA LEU A 460 -40.41 27.60 7.27
C LEU A 460 -40.22 27.87 8.77
N GLU A 461 -39.06 27.53 9.33
CA GLU A 461 -38.75 27.80 10.73
C GLU A 461 -38.69 29.30 11.02
N ALA A 462 -38.08 30.09 10.12
CA ALA A 462 -38.06 31.55 10.22
C ALA A 462 -39.47 32.15 10.15
N GLU A 463 -40.31 31.65 9.24
CA GLU A 463 -41.71 32.05 9.12
C GLU A 463 -42.50 31.72 10.39
N MET A 464 -42.37 30.50 10.93
CA MET A 464 -43.04 30.11 12.17
C MET A 464 -42.59 30.96 13.36
N ARG A 465 -41.28 31.25 13.48
CA ARG A 465 -40.75 32.15 14.53
C ARG A 465 -41.29 33.58 14.39
N HIS A 466 -41.44 34.08 13.17
CA HIS A 466 -42.02 35.39 12.89
C HIS A 466 -43.52 35.45 13.24
N ARG A 467 -44.30 34.40 12.92
CA ARG A 467 -45.73 34.32 13.30
C ARG A 467 -45.93 34.22 14.82
N LEU A 468 -45.10 33.44 15.51
CA LEU A 468 -45.12 33.31 16.97
C LEU A 468 -44.81 34.64 17.69
N THR A 469 -43.89 35.44 17.16
CA THR A 469 -43.55 36.76 17.73
C THR A 469 -44.64 37.81 17.51
N ARG A 470 -45.50 37.67 16.48
CA ARG A 470 -46.64 38.57 16.23
C ARG A 470 -47.94 38.15 16.93
N ARG A 471 -47.98 37.03 17.65
CA ARG A 471 -49.21 36.42 18.22
C ARG A 471 -50.32 36.21 17.19
N GLU A 472 -49.95 35.93 15.94
CA GLU A 472 -50.94 35.50 14.95
C GLU A 472 -51.35 34.04 15.25
N PRO A 473 -52.65 33.70 15.22
CA PRO A 473 -53.11 32.35 15.55
C PRO A 473 -52.52 31.30 14.59
N ILE A 474 -52.03 30.20 15.14
CA ILE A 474 -51.55 29.04 14.37
C ILE A 474 -52.79 28.30 13.87
N GLU A 475 -53.18 28.53 12.61
CA GLU A 475 -54.19 27.68 11.97
C GLU A 475 -53.58 26.30 11.68
N ALA A 476 -54.14 25.26 12.29
CA ALA A 476 -53.77 23.88 12.03
C ALA A 476 -54.04 23.53 10.55
N PRO A 477 -53.15 22.79 9.87
CA PRO A 477 -53.38 22.41 8.47
C PRO A 477 -54.68 21.63 8.38
N GLY A 478 -55.63 22.19 7.63
CA GLY A 478 -56.97 21.61 7.43
C GLY A 478 -56.86 20.19 6.90
N ARG A 479 -57.53 19.26 7.58
CA ARG A 479 -57.81 17.91 7.07
C ARG A 479 -58.40 18.06 5.68
N ALA A 480 -57.67 17.60 4.67
CA ALA A 480 -58.22 17.39 3.34
C ALA A 480 -59.42 16.45 3.50
N ALA A 481 -60.61 16.97 3.18
CA ALA A 481 -61.81 16.17 3.08
C ALA A 481 -61.60 15.13 1.99
N ALA A 482 -61.65 13.85 2.38
CA ALA A 482 -61.82 12.76 1.45
C ALA A 482 -63.16 12.98 0.73
N VAL A 483 -63.10 13.15 -0.59
CA VAL A 483 -64.27 13.06 -1.47
C VAL A 483 -64.11 11.77 -2.27
N SER A 484 -65.20 11.00 -2.21
CA SER A 484 -65.49 9.67 -2.76
C SER A 484 -64.98 9.36 -4.16
#